data_AF-A0A821N6N3-F1
#
_entry.id   AF-A0A821N6N3-F1
#
_cell.length_a   1.000
_cell.length_b   1.000
_cell.length_c   1.000
_cell.angle_alpha   90.00
_cell.angle_beta   90.00
_cell.angle_gamma   90.00
#
_symmetry.space_group_name_H-M   'P 1'
#
loop_
_entity.id
_entity.type
_entity.pdbx_description
1 polymer ?
#
loop_
_entity_poly.entity_id
_entity_poly.type
_entity_poly.pdbx_seq_one_letter_code
_entity_poly.pdbx_strand_id
1 'polypeptide(L)' 'KPINVTVIQVYAPTTVADDEEIEDFYVSLQQLVDATPKKDTIVIMGDWNAKVGIKDGEAPSN' A
#
# COMPACT_ATOMS: atom_id res chain seq x y z
N LYS A 1 2.75 2.37 29.70
CA LYS A 1 1.40 2.35 29.10
C LYS A 1 1.44 1.37 27.93
N PRO A 2 0.50 0.43 27.78
CA PRO A 2 0.44 -0.40 26.58
C PRO A 2 0.18 0.49 25.37
N ILE A 3 0.89 0.21 24.27
CA ILE A 3 0.69 0.84 22.97
C ILE A 3 -0.17 -0.14 22.17
N ASN A 4 -1.28 0.34 21.64
CA ASN A 4 -2.09 -0.43 20.72
C ASN A 4 -1.44 -0.35 19.34
N VAL A 5 -1.25 -1.50 18.70
CA VAL A 5 -0.71 -1.58 17.35
C VAL A 5 -1.74 -2.27 16.47
N THR A 6 -2.08 -1.63 15.36
CA THR A 6 -2.95 -2.18 14.32
C THR A 6 -2.09 -2.55 13.14
N VAL A 7 -2.07 -3.83 12.78
CA VAL A 7 -1.35 -4.32 11.60
C VAL A 7 -2.36 -4.55 10.49
N ILE A 8 -2.18 -3.87 9.37
CA ILE A 8 -2.97 -4.01 8.17
C ILE A 8 -2.12 -4.75 7.15
N GLN A 9 -2.53 -5.97 6.80
CA GLN A 9 -1.88 -6.72 5.74
C GLN A 9 -2.57 -6.46 4.40
N VAL A 10 -1.81 -6.05 3.40
CA VAL A 10 -2.31 -5.77 2.05
C VAL A 10 -1.72 -6.73 1.03
N TYR A 11 -2.50 -7.00 -0.01
CA TYR A 11 -2.05 -7.62 -1.24
C TYR A 11 -2.51 -6.73 -2.39
N ALA A 12 -1.59 -6.03 -3.03
CA ALA A 12 -1.95 -5.09 -4.08
C ALA A 12 -2.41 -5.81 -5.35
N PRO A 13 -3.24 -5.15 -6.17
CA PRO A 13 -3.59 -5.64 -7.49
C PRO A 13 -2.35 -5.93 -8.34
N THR A 14 -2.44 -6.97 -9.17
CA THR A 14 -1.34 -7.37 -10.06
C THR A 14 -1.14 -6.36 -11.19
N THR A 15 -0.01 -6.42 -11.90
CA THR A 15 0.32 -5.47 -12.99
C THR A 15 -0.59 -5.53 -14.22
N VAL A 16 -1.53 -6.48 -14.24
CA VAL A 16 -2.56 -6.61 -15.28
C VAL A 16 -3.90 -6.02 -14.85
N ALA A 17 -4.01 -5.59 -13.59
CA ALA A 17 -5.17 -4.86 -13.09
C ALA A 17 -5.29 -3.52 -13.81
N ASP A 18 -6.52 -3.09 -14.03
CA ASP A 18 -6.79 -1.79 -14.62
C ASP A 18 -6.59 -0.66 -13.59
N ASP A 19 -6.54 0.58 -14.08
CA ASP A 19 -6.31 1.75 -13.22
C ASP A 19 -7.45 1.93 -12.20
N GLU A 20 -8.68 1.49 -12.53
CA GLU A 20 -9.86 1.56 -11.66
C GLU A 20 -9.70 0.59 -10.46
N GLU A 21 -9.27 -0.66 -10.71
CA GLU A 21 -8.95 -1.64 -9.68
C GLU A 21 -7.81 -1.16 -8.76
N ILE A 22 -6.82 -0.46 -9.32
CA ILE A 22 -5.73 0.14 -8.55
C ILE A 22 -6.25 1.29 -7.67
N GLU A 23 -7.04 2.20 -8.23
CA GLU A 23 -7.64 3.32 -7.49
C GLU A 23 -8.55 2.81 -6.36
N ASP A 24 -9.42 1.85 -6.64
CA ASP A 24 -10.33 1.23 -5.68
C ASP A 24 -9.58 0.56 -4.53
N PHE A 25 -8.44 -0.07 -4.82
CA PHE A 25 -7.56 -0.64 -3.80
C PHE A 25 -7.03 0.45 -2.85
N TYR A 26 -6.51 1.57 -3.38
CA TYR A 26 -5.99 2.66 -2.57
C TYR A 26 -7.09 3.38 -1.77
N VAL A 27 -8.27 3.57 -2.36
CA VAL A 27 -9.45 4.13 -1.67
C VAL A 27 -9.86 3.23 -0.50
N SER A 28 -9.96 1.92 -0.74
CA SER A 28 -10.32 0.94 0.28
C SER A 28 -9.30 0.89 1.42
N LEU A 29 -8.01 0.95 1.10
CA LEU A 29 -6.94 1.00 2.10
C LEU A 29 -7.02 2.26 2.96
N GLN A 30 -7.26 3.43 2.34
CA GLN A 30 -7.39 4.69 3.06
C GLN A 30 -8.58 4.67 4.02
N GLN A 31 -9.72 4.14 3.59
CA GLN A 31 -10.90 4.00 4.46
C GLN A 31 -10.61 3.12 5.69
N LEU A 32 -9.82 2.05 5.53
CA LEU A 32 -9.43 1.17 6.63
C LEU A 32 -8.49 1.87 7.62
N VAL A 33 -7.56 2.67 7.11
CA VAL A 33 -6.66 3.51 7.93
C VAL A 33 -7.48 4.54 8.70
N ASP A 34 -8.44 5.20 8.06
CA ASP A 34 -9.28 6.22 8.69
C ASP A 34 -10.26 5.65 9.73
N ALA A 35 -10.70 4.42 9.54
CA ALA A 35 -11.52 3.68 10.51
C ALA A 35 -10.72 3.23 11.74
N THR A 36 -9.38 3.19 11.64
CA THR A 36 -8.52 2.76 12.75
C THR A 36 -8.38 3.87 13.79
N PRO A 37 -8.45 3.57 15.11
CA PRO A 37 -8.29 4.59 16.13
C PRO A 37 -6.95 5.33 16.02
N LYS A 38 -6.98 6.67 15.92
CA LYS A 38 -5.77 7.53 15.78
C LYS A 38 -4.72 7.39 16.89
N LYS A 39 -5.10 6.77 18.01
CA LYS A 39 -4.23 6.49 19.16
C LYS A 39 -3.41 5.21 19.00
N ASP A 40 -3.76 4.38 18.02
CA ASP A 40 -3.09 3.13 17.71
C ASP A 40 -1.99 3.40 16.68
N THR A 41 -0.84 2.73 16.83
CA THR A 41 0.21 2.75 15.81
C THR A 41 -0.21 1.82 14.67
N ILE A 42 -0.33 2.36 13.45
CA ILE A 42 -0.73 1.59 12.27
C ILE A 42 0.53 1.13 11.54
N VAL A 43 0.62 -0.17 11.27
CA VAL A 43 1.66 -0.77 10.42
C VAL A 43 0.96 -1.38 9.21
N ILE A 44 1.20 -0.83 8.02
CA ILE A 44 0.71 -1.39 6.77
C ILE A 44 1.84 -2.19 6.14
N MET A 45 1.61 -3.47 5.89
CA MET A 45 2.63 -4.40 5.38
C MET A 45 2.02 -5.44 4.45
N GLY A 46 2.85 -6.18 3.73
CA GLY A 46 2.38 -7.24 2.82
C GLY A 46 2.99 -7.11 1.44
N ASP A 47 2.35 -7.73 0.46
CA ASP A 47 2.80 -7.73 -0.92
C ASP A 47 2.16 -6.55 -1.64
N TRP A 48 2.96 -5.51 -1.87
CA TRP A 48 2.49 -4.33 -2.56
C TRP A 48 2.47 -4.49 -4.07
N ASN A 49 2.94 -5.61 -4.63
CA ASN A 49 2.90 -6.01 -6.05
C ASN A 49 3.12 -4.89 -7.09
N ALA A 50 3.77 -3.80 -6.67
CA ALA A 50 3.88 -2.58 -7.43
C ALA A 50 4.99 -2.76 -8.45
N LYS A 51 4.74 -2.37 -9.71
CA LYS A 51 5.84 -1.98 -10.58
C LYS A 51 6.54 -0.82 -9.88
N VAL A 52 7.72 -1.08 -9.30
CA VAL A 52 8.67 0.00 -9.05
C VAL A 52 8.91 0.60 -10.44
N GLY A 53 8.29 1.75 -10.70
CA GLY A 53 8.55 2.51 -11.91
C GLY A 53 10.05 2.62 -12.07
N ILE A 54 10.54 2.34 -13.28
CA ILE A 54 11.92 2.65 -13.64
C ILE A 54 12.16 4.07 -13.15
N LYS A 55 13.13 4.26 -12.25
CA LYS A 55 13.56 5.61 -11.88
C LYS A 55 13.93 6.28 -13.20
N ASP A 56 13.20 7.34 -13.57
CA ASP A 56 13.62 8.25 -14.63
C ASP A 56 15.03 8.75 -14.26
N GLY A 57 16.07 8.08 -14.75
CA GLY A 57 17.45 8.38 -14.41
C GLY A 57 18.48 7.26 -14.49
N GLU A 58 18.11 5.98 -14.46
CA GLU A 58 19.08 4.89 -14.73
C GLU A 58 18.86 4.34 -16.14
N ALA A 59 19.51 4.98 -17.12
CA ALA A 59 19.80 4.31 -18.37
C ALA A 59 20.56 3.00 -18.05
N PRO A 60 20.22 1.88 -18.70
CA PRO A 60 20.96 0.64 -18.49
C PRO A 60 22.43 0.90 -18.86
N SER A 61 23.33 0.75 -17.89
CA SER A 61 24.76 0.65 -18.17
C SER A 61 24.98 -0.62 -18.99
N ASN A 62 25.39 -0.43 -20.25
CA ASN A 62 25.87 -1.36 -21.28
C ASN A 62 25.73 -2.86 -21.04
#